data_AF-Q9NZS9-F1
#
_entry.id   AF-Q9NZS9-F1
#
_cell.length_a   1.000
_cell.length_b   1.000
_cell.length_c   1.000
_cell.angle_alpha   90.00
_cell.angle_beta   90.00
_cell.angle_gamma   90.00
#
_symmetry.space_group_name_H-M   'P 1'
#
loop_
_entity.id
_entity.type
_entity.pdbx_description
1 polymer ?
#
loop_
_entity_poly.entity_id
_entity_poly.type
_entity_poly.pdbx_seq_one_letter_code
_entity_poly.pdbx_strand_id
1 'polypeptide(L)'
;MEEPQKSYVNTMDLERDEPLKSTGPQISVSEFSCHCCYDILVNPTTLNCGHSFCRHCLALWWASSKKTECPECREKWEGFPKVSILLRDAIEKLFPDAIRLRFEDIQQNNDIVQSLAAFQKYGNDQIPLAPNTGRANQQMGGGFFSGVLTALTGVAVVLLVYHWSSRESEHDLLVHKAVAKWTAEEVVLWLEQLGPWASLYRERFLSERVNGRLLLTLTEEEFSKTPYTIENSSHRRAILMELERVKALGVKPPQNLWEYKAVNPGRSLFLLYALKSSPRLSLLYLYLFDYTDTFLPFIHTICPLQEDSSGEDIVTKLLDLKEPTWKQWREFLVKYSFLPYQLIAEFAWDWLEVHYWTSRFLIINAMLLSVLELFSFWRIWSRSELKTVPQRMWSHFWKVSTQGLFVAMFWPLIPQFVCNCLFYWALYFNPIINIDLVVKELRRLETQVL
;
A
#
# COMPACT_ATOMS: atom_id res chain seq x y z
N MET A 1 -24.87 83.90 12.49
CA MET A 1 -23.76 83.91 11.52
C MET A 1 -24.33 83.31 10.26
N GLU A 2 -24.40 84.11 9.20
CA GLU A 2 -25.08 83.80 7.94
C GLU A 2 -24.47 82.57 7.26
N GLU A 3 -25.31 81.62 6.85
CA GLU A 3 -24.95 80.60 5.87
C GLU A 3 -25.48 81.02 4.48
N PRO A 4 -24.71 80.80 3.40
CA PRO A 4 -24.92 81.49 2.13
C PRO A 4 -25.89 80.75 1.19
N GLN A 5 -26.58 81.54 0.39
CA GLN A 5 -27.54 81.13 -0.63
C GLN A 5 -26.91 80.31 -1.76
N LYS A 6 -27.50 79.15 -2.03
CA LYS A 6 -27.16 78.23 -3.13
C LYS A 6 -27.58 78.84 -4.46
N SER A 7 -26.61 79.14 -5.32
CA SER A 7 -26.83 79.59 -6.70
C SER A 7 -27.18 78.40 -7.61
N TYR A 8 -28.25 78.57 -8.36
CA TYR A 8 -28.72 77.75 -9.47
C TYR A 8 -27.64 77.65 -10.56
N VAL A 9 -27.20 76.43 -10.90
CA VAL A 9 -26.39 76.18 -12.11
C VAL A 9 -27.21 75.30 -13.04
N ASN A 10 -27.48 75.85 -14.23
CA ASN A 10 -28.21 75.24 -15.31
C ASN A 10 -27.60 73.88 -15.71
N THR A 11 -28.47 72.88 -15.76
CA THR A 11 -28.28 71.60 -16.44
C THR A 11 -27.89 71.83 -17.89
N MET A 12 -26.64 71.54 -18.23
CA MET A 12 -26.19 71.36 -19.61
C MET A 12 -26.78 70.07 -20.15
N ASP A 13 -27.33 70.18 -21.34
CA ASP A 13 -28.01 69.14 -22.10
C ASP A 13 -27.16 67.89 -22.26
N LEU A 14 -27.72 66.75 -21.87
CA LEU A 14 -27.20 65.42 -22.16
C LEU A 14 -27.42 65.16 -23.65
N GLU A 15 -26.36 65.32 -24.45
CA GLU A 15 -26.30 64.84 -25.81
C GLU A 15 -26.57 63.33 -25.80
N ARG A 16 -27.70 62.97 -26.42
CA ARG A 16 -28.21 61.63 -26.58
C ARG A 16 -27.35 60.94 -27.63
N ASP A 17 -26.38 60.14 -27.19
CA ASP A 17 -25.65 59.21 -28.04
C ASP A 17 -26.65 58.29 -28.76
N GLU A 18 -26.81 58.52 -30.06
CA GLU A 18 -27.50 57.61 -30.97
C GLU A 18 -26.78 56.25 -30.96
N PRO A 19 -27.51 55.13 -30.82
CA PRO A 19 -26.89 53.81 -30.72
C PRO A 19 -26.15 53.48 -32.02
N LEU A 20 -24.83 53.31 -31.90
CA LEU A 20 -23.97 52.69 -32.90
C LEU A 20 -24.66 51.43 -33.45
N LYS A 21 -25.18 51.51 -34.69
CA LYS A 21 -25.57 50.35 -35.48
C LYS A 21 -24.32 49.51 -35.75
N SER A 22 -24.03 48.62 -34.81
CA SER A 22 -23.01 47.59 -34.93
C SER A 22 -23.35 46.70 -36.12
N THR A 23 -22.68 46.91 -37.24
CA THR A 23 -22.68 46.08 -38.45
C THR A 23 -21.67 44.93 -38.33
N GLY A 24 -21.56 44.35 -37.14
CA GLY A 24 -20.79 43.11 -36.92
C GLY A 24 -21.59 41.88 -37.40
N PRO A 25 -20.92 40.77 -37.77
CA PRO A 25 -21.59 39.51 -38.06
C PRO A 25 -22.51 39.14 -36.90
N GLN A 26 -23.80 38.94 -37.19
CA GLN A 26 -24.77 38.47 -36.19
C GLN A 26 -24.43 37.01 -35.86
N ILE A 27 -23.81 36.78 -34.71
CA ILE A 27 -23.52 35.43 -34.21
C ILE A 27 -24.85 34.69 -34.07
N SER A 28 -25.02 33.58 -34.78
CA SER A 28 -26.28 32.82 -34.74
C SER A 28 -26.29 31.82 -33.58
N VAL A 29 -27.48 31.52 -33.04
CA VAL A 29 -27.66 30.51 -31.98
C VAL A 29 -27.10 29.14 -32.40
N SER A 30 -27.15 28.83 -33.70
CA SER A 30 -26.64 27.56 -34.25
C SER A 30 -25.14 27.35 -34.06
N GLU A 31 -24.35 28.42 -33.94
CA GLU A 31 -22.90 28.33 -33.70
C GLU A 31 -22.57 27.75 -32.31
N PHE A 32 -23.49 27.86 -31.34
CA PHE A 32 -23.33 27.33 -29.98
C PHE A 32 -24.28 26.16 -29.69
N SER A 33 -24.60 25.38 -30.71
CA SER A 33 -25.45 24.21 -30.57
C SER A 33 -24.67 22.98 -30.06
N CYS A 34 -25.29 22.22 -29.19
CA CYS A 34 -24.76 20.98 -28.65
C CYS A 34 -24.99 19.84 -29.64
N HIS A 35 -23.93 19.13 -30.05
CA HIS A 35 -24.05 17.99 -30.98
C HIS A 35 -24.79 16.76 -30.41
N CYS A 36 -25.14 16.75 -29.11
CA CYS A 36 -25.96 15.69 -28.52
C CYS A 36 -27.47 15.99 -28.55
N CYS A 37 -27.88 17.22 -28.24
CA CYS A 37 -29.29 17.61 -28.16
C CYS A 37 -29.74 18.58 -29.26
N TYR A 38 -28.81 19.00 -30.13
CA TYR A 38 -29.02 19.93 -31.25
C TYR A 38 -29.66 21.27 -30.85
N ASP A 39 -29.39 21.71 -29.63
CA ASP A 39 -29.90 22.95 -29.05
C ASP A 39 -28.77 23.73 -28.36
N ILE A 40 -29.00 24.96 -27.95
CA ILE A 40 -28.00 25.82 -27.35
C ILE A 40 -27.32 25.18 -26.13
N LEU A 41 -25.99 25.33 -26.05
CA LEU A 41 -25.17 24.73 -25.00
C LEU A 41 -25.49 25.31 -23.61
N VAL A 42 -25.98 24.46 -22.70
CA VAL A 42 -26.18 24.79 -21.28
C VAL A 42 -25.08 24.17 -20.43
N ASN A 43 -24.38 25.01 -19.65
CA ASN A 43 -23.18 24.62 -18.89
C ASN A 43 -22.19 23.82 -19.77
N PRO A 44 -21.67 24.42 -20.86
CA PRO A 44 -20.81 23.74 -21.81
C PRO A 44 -19.60 23.11 -21.11
N THR A 45 -19.44 21.81 -21.28
CA THR A 45 -18.34 21.02 -20.73
C THR A 45 -17.43 20.59 -21.87
N THR A 46 -16.22 21.14 -21.89
CA THR A 46 -15.21 20.85 -22.93
C THR A 46 -14.35 19.67 -22.49
N LEU A 47 -14.22 18.69 -23.38
CA LEU A 47 -13.39 17.50 -23.16
C LEU A 47 -11.95 17.73 -23.63
N ASN A 48 -11.02 16.84 -23.26
CA ASN A 48 -9.61 16.91 -23.67
C ASN A 48 -9.42 16.89 -25.20
N CYS A 49 -10.36 16.27 -25.93
CA CYS A 49 -10.39 16.25 -27.39
C CYS A 49 -10.86 17.56 -28.03
N GLY A 50 -11.25 18.57 -27.23
CA GLY A 50 -11.72 19.89 -27.68
C GLY A 50 -13.23 19.99 -27.94
N HIS A 51 -13.95 18.87 -28.10
CA HIS A 51 -15.41 18.90 -28.28
C HIS A 51 -16.13 19.35 -27.00
N SER A 52 -17.21 20.12 -27.16
CA SER A 52 -17.98 20.72 -26.07
C SER A 52 -19.46 20.31 -26.15
N PHE A 53 -20.01 19.88 -25.02
CA PHE A 53 -21.41 19.44 -24.91
C PHE A 53 -22.09 20.08 -23.71
N CYS A 54 -23.43 20.08 -23.69
CA CYS A 54 -24.14 20.45 -22.47
C CYS A 54 -23.74 19.53 -21.31
N ARG A 55 -23.64 20.09 -20.10
CA ARG A 55 -23.29 19.29 -18.91
C ARG A 55 -24.19 18.08 -18.72
N HIS A 56 -25.50 18.28 -18.90
CA HIS A 56 -26.50 17.23 -18.76
C HIS A 56 -26.44 16.21 -19.90
N CYS A 57 -26.15 16.63 -21.15
CA CYS A 57 -25.97 15.70 -22.27
C CYS A 57 -24.78 14.77 -22.03
N LEU A 58 -23.68 15.31 -21.52
CA LEU A 58 -22.52 14.50 -21.16
C LEU A 58 -22.84 13.53 -20.01
N ALA A 59 -23.64 13.97 -19.03
CA ALA A 59 -24.11 13.13 -17.93
C ALA A 59 -25.01 11.98 -18.42
N LEU A 60 -25.97 12.27 -19.31
CA LEU A 60 -26.84 11.26 -19.93
C LEU A 60 -26.04 10.26 -20.78
N TRP A 61 -25.10 10.75 -21.58
CA TRP A 61 -24.21 9.90 -22.36
C TRP A 61 -23.36 8.99 -21.47
N TRP A 62 -22.81 9.54 -20.39
CA TRP A 62 -22.07 8.74 -19.41
C TRP A 62 -22.96 7.71 -18.71
N ALA A 63 -24.19 8.07 -18.36
CA ALA A 63 -25.15 7.17 -17.73
C ALA A 63 -25.58 6.02 -18.65
N SER A 64 -25.77 6.29 -19.94
CA SER A 64 -26.22 5.29 -20.93
C SER A 64 -25.09 4.42 -21.48
N SER A 65 -23.97 5.02 -21.85
CA SER A 65 -22.82 4.29 -22.40
C SER A 65 -21.99 3.57 -21.33
N LYS A 66 -22.06 4.04 -20.07
CA LYS A 66 -21.19 3.65 -18.95
C LYS A 66 -19.69 3.77 -19.29
N LYS A 67 -19.34 4.67 -20.22
CA LYS A 67 -17.98 4.91 -20.71
C LYS A 67 -17.56 6.37 -20.53
N THR A 68 -16.25 6.59 -20.43
CA THR A 68 -15.63 7.91 -20.36
C THR A 68 -15.03 8.31 -21.72
N GLU A 69 -15.85 8.32 -22.75
CA GLU A 69 -15.47 8.59 -24.15
C GLU A 69 -16.32 9.71 -24.76
N CYS A 70 -15.72 10.59 -25.55
CA CYS A 70 -16.41 11.68 -26.22
C CYS A 70 -17.60 11.15 -27.06
N PRO A 71 -18.82 11.71 -26.90
CA PRO A 71 -19.98 11.32 -27.71
C PRO A 71 -19.75 11.43 -29.22
N GLU A 72 -18.91 12.36 -29.65
CA GLU A 72 -18.66 12.69 -31.06
C GLU A 72 -17.47 11.94 -31.64
N CYS A 73 -16.27 12.14 -31.09
CA CYS A 73 -15.05 11.51 -31.63
C CYS A 73 -14.67 10.17 -30.99
N ARG A 74 -15.35 9.75 -29.92
CA ARG A 74 -15.06 8.52 -29.13
C ARG A 74 -13.67 8.46 -28.47
N GLU A 75 -12.96 9.58 -28.45
CA GLU A 75 -11.71 9.69 -27.70
C GLU A 75 -12.00 9.67 -26.19
N LYS A 76 -11.20 8.92 -25.42
CA LYS A 76 -11.35 8.87 -23.97
C LYS A 76 -10.90 10.19 -23.35
N TRP A 77 -11.72 10.79 -22.50
CA TRP A 77 -11.31 11.99 -21.76
C TRP A 77 -10.50 11.61 -20.51
N GLU A 78 -9.54 12.47 -20.16
CA GLU A 78 -8.67 12.29 -18.98
C GLU A 78 -9.11 13.22 -17.85
N GLY A 79 -9.28 12.65 -16.65
CA GLY A 79 -9.79 13.37 -15.49
C GLY A 79 -11.31 13.63 -15.57
N PHE A 80 -11.83 14.35 -14.58
CA PHE A 80 -13.25 14.73 -14.57
C PHE A 80 -13.45 16.05 -15.33
N PRO A 81 -14.20 16.05 -16.45
CA PRO A 81 -14.33 17.24 -17.27
C PRO A 81 -15.13 18.32 -16.54
N LYS A 82 -14.70 19.58 -16.65
CA LYS A 82 -15.29 20.74 -15.97
C LYS A 82 -16.03 21.64 -16.96
N VAL A 83 -16.99 22.40 -16.45
CA VAL A 83 -17.70 23.41 -17.24
C VAL A 83 -16.70 24.50 -17.66
N SER A 84 -16.69 24.83 -18.95
CA SER A 84 -15.92 25.94 -19.49
C SER A 84 -16.59 27.25 -19.09
N ILE A 85 -15.97 27.97 -18.13
CA ILE A 85 -16.51 29.20 -17.54
C ILE A 85 -16.68 30.29 -18.61
N LEU A 86 -15.65 30.53 -19.42
CA LEU A 86 -15.68 31.56 -20.46
C LEU A 86 -16.75 31.28 -21.52
N LEU A 87 -16.91 30.01 -21.93
CA LEU A 87 -17.91 29.64 -22.94
C LEU A 87 -19.33 29.76 -22.36
N ARG A 88 -19.55 29.35 -21.10
CA ARG A 88 -20.82 29.57 -20.41
C ARG A 88 -21.17 31.05 -20.33
N ASP A 89 -20.26 31.87 -19.82
CA ASP A 89 -20.50 33.30 -19.61
C ASP A 89 -20.73 34.05 -20.95
N ALA A 90 -20.04 33.65 -22.01
CA ALA A 90 -20.26 34.18 -23.36
C ALA A 90 -21.65 33.83 -23.91
N ILE A 91 -22.07 32.57 -23.79
CA ILE A 91 -23.38 32.12 -24.30
C ILE A 91 -24.53 32.76 -23.48
N GLU A 92 -24.40 32.82 -22.15
CA GLU A 92 -25.37 33.48 -21.27
C GLU A 92 -25.52 34.98 -21.59
N LYS A 93 -24.42 35.65 -22.00
CA LYS A 93 -24.44 37.06 -22.38
C LYS A 93 -25.03 37.30 -23.78
N LEU A 94 -24.76 36.41 -24.74
CA LEU A 94 -25.23 36.55 -26.12
C LEU A 94 -26.70 36.13 -26.29
N PHE A 95 -27.14 35.09 -25.56
CA PHE A 95 -28.47 34.49 -25.71
C PHE A 95 -29.18 34.25 -24.37
N PRO A 96 -29.41 35.30 -23.55
CA PRO A 96 -29.94 35.15 -22.20
C PRO A 96 -31.33 34.49 -22.16
N ASP A 97 -32.25 34.89 -23.06
CA ASP A 97 -33.61 34.34 -23.08
C ASP A 97 -33.65 32.86 -23.50
N ALA A 98 -32.85 32.49 -24.51
CA ALA A 98 -32.75 31.10 -24.97
C ALA A 98 -32.19 30.19 -23.87
N ILE A 99 -31.16 30.67 -23.15
CA ILE A 99 -30.57 29.92 -22.04
C ILE A 99 -31.54 29.79 -20.86
N ARG A 100 -32.29 30.85 -20.52
CA ARG A 100 -33.29 30.79 -19.43
C ARG A 100 -34.36 29.74 -19.71
N LEU A 101 -34.95 29.75 -20.90
CA LEU A 101 -35.93 28.74 -21.31
C LEU A 101 -35.34 27.32 -21.25
N ARG A 102 -34.10 27.16 -21.74
CA ARG A 102 -33.42 25.87 -21.73
C ARG A 102 -33.13 25.36 -20.30
N PHE A 103 -32.81 26.25 -19.37
CA PHE A 103 -32.63 25.89 -17.96
C PHE A 103 -33.93 25.39 -17.31
N GLU A 104 -35.06 26.03 -17.62
CA GLU A 104 -36.39 25.61 -17.13
C GLU A 104 -36.75 24.21 -17.67
N ASP A 105 -36.55 23.96 -18.96
CA ASP A 105 -36.80 22.65 -19.59
C ASP A 105 -35.96 21.52 -18.95
N ILE A 106 -34.68 21.81 -18.66
CA ILE A 106 -33.77 20.85 -18.03
C ILE A 106 -34.20 20.53 -16.59
N GLN A 107 -34.67 21.53 -15.84
CA GLN A 107 -35.09 21.35 -14.45
C GLN A 107 -36.42 20.59 -14.32
N GLN A 108 -37.30 20.70 -15.31
CA GLN A 108 -38.57 19.95 -15.33
C GLN A 108 -38.36 18.46 -15.63
N ASN A 109 -37.24 18.07 -16.23
CA ASN A 109 -36.95 16.69 -16.57
C ASN A 109 -36.21 15.96 -15.44
N ASN A 110 -36.94 15.14 -14.67
CA ASN A 110 -36.40 14.37 -13.54
C ASN A 110 -35.24 13.45 -13.93
N ASP A 111 -35.30 12.79 -15.09
CA ASP A 111 -34.26 11.85 -15.54
C ASP A 111 -32.94 12.58 -15.80
N ILE A 112 -33.03 13.82 -16.32
CA ILE A 112 -31.87 14.68 -16.54
C ILE A 112 -31.25 15.11 -15.20
N VAL A 113 -32.07 15.56 -14.25
CA VAL A 113 -31.61 16.02 -12.93
C VAL A 113 -30.92 14.87 -12.18
N GLN A 114 -31.48 13.67 -12.22
CA GLN A 114 -30.90 12.49 -11.58
C GLN A 114 -29.57 12.09 -12.24
N SER A 115 -29.51 12.04 -13.57
CA SER A 115 -28.29 11.73 -14.31
C SER A 115 -27.17 12.75 -14.05
N LEU A 116 -27.54 14.04 -13.98
CA LEU A 116 -26.61 15.13 -13.67
C LEU A 116 -26.07 15.01 -12.25
N ALA A 117 -26.92 14.73 -11.25
CA ALA A 117 -26.50 14.54 -9.86
C ALA A 117 -25.57 13.33 -9.71
N ALA A 118 -25.88 12.21 -10.37
CA ALA A 118 -25.02 11.03 -10.41
C ALA A 118 -23.66 11.33 -11.04
N PHE A 119 -23.65 12.06 -12.17
CA PHE A 119 -22.42 12.46 -12.85
C PHE A 119 -21.57 13.43 -12.01
N GLN A 120 -22.18 14.38 -11.30
CA GLN A 120 -21.48 15.27 -10.37
C GLN A 120 -20.89 14.52 -9.17
N LYS A 121 -21.65 13.58 -8.58
CA LYS A 121 -21.15 12.71 -7.50
C LYS A 121 -19.93 11.90 -7.96
N TYR A 122 -20.02 11.27 -9.13
CA TYR A 122 -18.91 10.54 -9.75
C TYR A 122 -17.65 11.42 -9.91
N GLY A 123 -17.83 12.68 -10.30
CA GLY A 123 -16.73 13.63 -10.40
C GLY A 123 -16.09 14.01 -9.09
N ASN A 124 -16.92 14.28 -8.07
CA ASN A 124 -16.43 14.59 -6.72
C ASN A 124 -15.62 13.42 -6.13
N ASP A 125 -16.02 12.18 -6.42
CA ASP A 125 -15.30 10.97 -5.99
C ASP A 125 -13.98 10.76 -6.75
N GLN A 126 -13.86 11.27 -7.98
CA GLN A 126 -12.63 11.18 -8.78
C GLN A 126 -11.56 12.17 -8.39
N ILE A 127 -11.92 13.36 -7.90
CA ILE A 127 -10.95 14.34 -7.44
C ILE A 127 -10.24 13.68 -6.24
N PRO A 128 -8.95 13.26 -6.36
CA PRO A 128 -8.19 12.99 -5.17
C PRO A 128 -8.28 14.27 -4.37
N LEU A 129 -8.54 14.21 -3.05
CA LEU A 129 -8.38 15.35 -2.15
C LEU A 129 -6.94 15.88 -2.32
N ALA A 130 -6.72 16.68 -3.35
CA ALA A 130 -5.51 17.42 -3.57
C ALA A 130 -5.49 18.39 -2.38
N PRO A 131 -4.40 18.44 -1.61
CA PRO A 131 -4.34 19.34 -0.47
C PRO A 131 -4.60 20.75 -1.00
N ASN A 132 -5.69 21.35 -0.51
CA ASN A 132 -6.18 22.66 -0.93
C ASN A 132 -5.02 23.66 -1.06
N THR A 133 -4.60 23.91 -2.30
CA THR A 133 -3.77 25.05 -2.66
C THR A 133 -4.68 26.01 -3.41
N GLY A 134 -5.24 26.98 -2.67
CA GLY A 134 -5.92 28.13 -3.27
C GLY A 134 -7.41 28.26 -2.97
N ARG A 135 -7.76 28.67 -1.74
CA ARG A 135 -8.64 29.83 -1.55
C ARG A 135 -8.44 30.37 -0.14
N ALA A 136 -7.59 31.38 -0.04
CA ALA A 136 -7.52 32.26 1.10
C ALA A 136 -8.86 33.00 1.21
N ASN A 137 -9.79 32.44 1.99
CA ASN A 137 -10.85 33.24 2.59
C ASN A 137 -10.89 32.91 4.08
N GLN A 138 -10.24 33.80 4.83
CA GLN A 138 -10.44 34.13 6.23
C GLN A 138 -11.25 33.10 7.06
N GLN A 139 -10.55 32.13 7.64
CA GLN A 139 -10.92 31.63 8.97
C GLN A 139 -9.66 31.53 9.81
N MET A 140 -9.37 32.68 10.41
CA MET A 140 -8.39 32.94 11.44
C MET A 140 -8.71 32.02 12.64
N GLY A 141 -7.91 30.98 12.88
CA GLY A 141 -8.10 30.12 14.06
C GLY A 141 -7.48 28.72 14.02
N GLY A 142 -6.26 28.53 13.50
CA GLY A 142 -5.64 27.19 13.47
C GLY A 142 -4.12 27.12 13.76
N GLY A 143 -3.45 28.25 13.98
CA GLY A 143 -1.99 28.31 14.06
C GLY A 143 -1.38 27.57 15.27
N PHE A 144 -2.07 27.58 16.41
CA PHE A 144 -1.53 26.95 17.63
C PHE A 144 -1.68 25.41 17.60
N PHE A 145 -2.85 24.91 17.23
CA PHE A 145 -3.10 23.46 17.17
C PHE A 145 -2.28 22.76 16.08
N SER A 146 -2.10 23.40 14.92
CA SER A 146 -1.24 22.87 13.87
C SER A 146 0.24 22.80 14.32
N GLY A 147 0.76 23.85 14.97
CA GLY A 147 2.13 23.87 15.48
C GLY A 147 2.38 22.83 16.58
N VAL A 148 1.47 22.72 17.56
CA VAL A 148 1.58 21.73 18.64
C VAL A 148 1.47 20.31 18.10
N LEU A 149 0.54 20.04 17.18
CA LEU A 149 0.40 18.71 16.57
C LEU A 149 1.66 18.33 15.79
N THR A 150 2.24 19.28 15.05
CA THR A 150 3.48 19.04 14.29
C THR A 150 4.69 18.85 15.20
N ALA A 151 4.75 19.56 16.33
CA ALA A 151 5.79 19.37 17.34
C ALA A 151 5.65 18.01 18.05
N LEU A 152 4.43 17.63 18.42
CA LEU A 152 4.14 16.34 19.04
C LEU A 152 4.43 15.17 18.11
N THR A 153 4.11 15.28 16.82
CA THR A 153 4.50 14.26 15.83
C THR A 153 6.01 14.22 15.67
N GLY A 154 6.71 15.36 15.64
CA GLY A 154 8.17 15.42 15.64
C GLY A 154 8.80 14.74 16.86
N VAL A 155 8.33 15.06 18.07
CA VAL A 155 8.80 14.43 19.32
C VAL A 155 8.47 12.95 19.34
N ALA A 156 7.28 12.54 18.90
CA ALA A 156 6.90 11.14 18.80
C ALA A 156 7.82 10.39 17.83
N VAL A 157 8.15 10.98 16.68
CA VAL A 157 9.11 10.40 15.72
C VAL A 157 10.51 10.30 16.34
N VAL A 158 10.99 11.33 17.05
CA VAL A 158 12.31 11.28 17.72
C VAL A 158 12.33 10.24 18.83
N LEU A 159 11.30 10.16 19.67
CA LEU A 159 11.17 9.16 20.73
C LEU A 159 11.06 7.76 20.15
N LEU A 160 10.31 7.58 19.07
CA LEU A 160 10.23 6.32 18.34
C LEU A 160 11.61 5.97 17.79
N VAL A 161 12.29 6.87 17.08
CA VAL A 161 13.65 6.63 16.55
C VAL A 161 14.64 6.31 17.68
N TYR A 162 14.58 7.02 18.81
CA TYR A 162 15.44 6.75 19.98
C TYR A 162 15.17 5.36 20.57
N HIS A 163 13.91 5.10 20.94
CA HIS A 163 13.48 3.81 21.51
C HIS A 163 13.72 2.65 20.52
N TRP A 164 13.69 2.93 19.23
CA TRP A 164 13.90 1.95 18.18
C TRP A 164 15.40 1.69 17.98
N SER A 165 16.23 2.74 17.95
CA SER A 165 17.70 2.63 17.90
C SER A 165 18.28 1.92 19.12
N SER A 166 17.73 2.15 20.32
CA SER A 166 18.16 1.46 21.54
C SER A 166 17.72 -0.01 21.61
N ARG A 167 16.67 -0.40 20.88
CA ARG A 167 16.15 -1.78 20.90
C ARG A 167 16.79 -2.67 19.83
N GLU A 168 17.19 -2.08 18.69
CA GLU A 168 17.95 -2.77 17.63
C GLU A 168 19.35 -3.16 18.14
N SER A 169 19.96 -2.39 19.05
CA SER A 169 21.33 -2.67 19.52
C SER A 169 21.50 -3.93 20.37
N GLU A 170 20.56 -4.32 21.23
CA GLU A 170 20.79 -5.46 22.16
C GLU A 170 20.54 -6.84 21.52
N HIS A 171 19.56 -6.97 20.61
CA HIS A 171 19.19 -8.27 20.04
C HIS A 171 20.01 -8.62 18.79
N ASP A 172 20.51 -7.63 18.05
CA ASP A 172 21.19 -7.84 16.76
C ASP A 172 22.67 -8.24 16.88
N LEU A 173 23.27 -8.11 18.07
CA LEU A 173 24.71 -8.28 18.27
C LEU A 173 25.19 -9.72 18.05
N LEU A 174 24.48 -10.74 18.55
CA LEU A 174 24.97 -12.13 18.51
C LEU A 174 24.92 -12.77 17.13
N VAL A 175 24.05 -12.28 16.26
CA VAL A 175 23.85 -12.83 14.92
C VAL A 175 24.96 -12.38 13.96
N HIS A 176 25.52 -11.18 14.19
CA HIS A 176 26.68 -10.66 13.45
C HIS A 176 28.03 -11.00 14.10
N LYS A 177 28.04 -11.20 15.43
CA LYS A 177 29.26 -11.45 16.19
C LYS A 177 29.61 -12.93 16.15
N ALA A 178 30.79 -13.24 15.62
CA ALA A 178 31.34 -14.60 15.66
C ALA A 178 31.37 -15.15 17.09
N VAL A 179 30.99 -16.42 17.26
CA VAL A 179 30.83 -17.07 18.58
C VAL A 179 32.10 -17.00 19.39
N ALA A 180 33.27 -17.18 18.77
CA ALA A 180 34.57 -17.07 19.44
C ALA A 180 34.87 -15.71 20.08
N LYS A 181 34.07 -14.67 19.79
CA LYS A 181 34.18 -13.32 20.38
C LYS A 181 33.13 -13.06 21.46
N TRP A 182 32.26 -14.03 21.77
CA TRP A 182 31.19 -13.84 22.74
C TRP A 182 31.74 -13.73 24.17
N THR A 183 31.23 -12.77 24.92
CA THR A 183 31.47 -12.64 26.37
C THR A 183 30.63 -13.67 27.13
N ALA A 184 30.90 -13.85 28.43
CA ALA A 184 30.10 -14.75 29.26
C ALA A 184 28.63 -14.29 29.38
N GLU A 185 28.39 -12.98 29.40
CA GLU A 185 27.04 -12.40 29.41
C GLU A 185 26.29 -12.66 28.10
N GLU A 186 26.99 -12.58 26.97
CA GLU A 186 26.44 -12.88 25.64
C GLU A 186 26.12 -14.37 25.46
N VAL A 187 26.96 -15.26 26.00
CA VAL A 187 26.67 -16.71 26.05
C VAL A 187 25.42 -16.99 26.88
N VAL A 188 25.26 -16.29 27.99
CA VAL A 188 24.05 -16.40 28.83
C VAL A 188 22.82 -15.86 28.12
N LEU A 189 22.94 -14.75 27.40
CA LEU A 189 21.85 -14.21 26.58
C LEU A 189 21.43 -15.22 25.49
N TRP A 190 22.38 -15.89 24.84
CA TRP A 190 22.09 -16.98 23.90
C TRP A 190 21.40 -18.17 24.60
N LEU A 191 21.88 -18.55 25.78
CA LEU A 191 21.31 -19.65 26.57
C LEU A 191 19.86 -19.37 26.95
N GLU A 192 19.56 -18.15 27.45
CA GLU A 192 18.20 -17.72 27.83
C GLU A 192 17.22 -17.73 26.65
N GLN A 193 17.70 -17.59 25.41
CA GLN A 193 16.86 -17.64 24.21
C GLN A 193 16.40 -19.05 23.84
N LEU A 194 17.04 -20.11 24.35
CA LEU A 194 16.57 -21.49 24.17
C LEU A 194 15.22 -21.75 24.83
N GLY A 195 14.84 -20.92 25.80
CA GLY A 195 13.53 -20.93 26.43
C GLY A 195 13.60 -20.59 27.92
N PRO A 196 12.43 -20.40 28.56
CA PRO A 196 12.36 -19.99 29.97
C PRO A 196 13.10 -20.93 30.93
N TRP A 197 13.16 -22.22 30.59
CA TRP A 197 13.84 -23.26 31.38
C TRP A 197 15.36 -23.07 31.44
N ALA A 198 15.97 -22.40 30.46
CA ALA A 198 17.42 -22.24 30.37
C ALA A 198 17.95 -21.22 31.39
N SER A 199 17.08 -20.35 31.90
CA SER A 199 17.40 -19.40 32.98
C SER A 199 17.94 -20.09 34.25
N LEU A 200 17.58 -21.36 34.49
CA LEU A 200 18.07 -22.16 35.61
C LEU A 200 19.60 -22.39 35.59
N TYR A 201 20.22 -22.29 34.41
CA TYR A 201 21.65 -22.53 34.22
C TYR A 201 22.46 -21.24 34.10
N ARG A 202 21.78 -20.09 34.09
CA ARG A 202 22.37 -18.75 33.97
C ARG A 202 23.55 -18.54 34.91
N GLU A 203 23.31 -18.74 36.22
CA GLU A 203 24.30 -18.47 37.26
C GLU A 203 25.55 -19.35 37.11
N ARG A 204 25.37 -20.60 36.66
CA ARG A 204 26.47 -21.56 36.46
C ARG A 204 27.37 -21.16 35.30
N PHE A 205 26.80 -20.71 34.19
CA PHE A 205 27.58 -20.24 33.04
C PHE A 205 28.30 -18.92 33.37
N LEU A 206 27.70 -18.05 34.18
CA LEU A 206 28.34 -16.82 34.64
C LEU A 206 29.46 -17.07 35.65
N SER A 207 29.26 -17.95 36.63
CA SER A 207 30.26 -18.26 37.66
C SER A 207 31.54 -18.82 37.05
N GLU A 208 31.38 -19.69 36.05
CA GLU A 208 32.48 -20.32 35.31
C GLU A 208 33.04 -19.44 34.20
N ARG A 209 32.49 -18.23 34.03
CA ARG A 209 32.87 -17.25 32.99
C ARG A 209 32.97 -17.89 31.60
N VAL A 210 31.96 -18.69 31.23
CA VAL A 210 31.91 -19.38 29.95
C VAL A 210 31.82 -18.37 28.82
N ASN A 211 32.95 -18.04 28.22
CA ASN A 211 32.99 -17.24 27.01
C ASN A 211 32.75 -18.09 25.77
N GLY A 212 32.57 -17.47 24.62
CA GLY A 212 32.26 -18.21 23.40
C GLY A 212 33.38 -19.14 22.92
N ARG A 213 34.65 -18.91 23.29
CA ARG A 213 35.74 -19.85 23.00
C ARG A 213 35.61 -21.13 23.82
N LEU A 214 35.35 -20.99 25.12
CA LEU A 214 35.11 -22.12 26.01
C LEU A 214 33.83 -22.86 25.60
N LEU A 215 32.78 -22.12 25.24
CA LEU A 215 31.52 -22.70 24.76
C LEU A 215 31.74 -23.63 23.55
N LEU A 216 32.58 -23.22 22.59
CA LEU A 216 32.91 -24.04 21.41
C LEU A 216 33.71 -25.30 21.75
N THR A 217 34.42 -25.35 22.89
CA THR A 217 35.12 -26.55 23.34
C THR A 217 34.25 -27.50 24.15
N LEU A 218 33.10 -27.01 24.68
CA LEU A 218 32.22 -27.84 25.51
C LEU A 218 31.68 -29.04 24.72
N THR A 219 31.67 -30.20 25.40
CA THR A 219 31.13 -31.47 24.91
C THR A 219 29.98 -31.95 25.80
N GLU A 220 29.22 -32.95 25.32
CA GLU A 220 28.09 -33.52 26.08
C GLU A 220 28.49 -33.99 27.49
N GLU A 221 29.66 -34.62 27.62
CA GLU A 221 30.13 -35.13 28.89
C GLU A 221 30.35 -34.04 29.94
N GLU A 222 30.84 -32.88 29.52
CA GLU A 222 31.17 -31.76 30.42
C GLU A 222 29.90 -31.16 31.02
N PHE A 223 28.80 -31.09 30.27
CA PHE A 223 27.52 -30.60 30.79
C PHE A 223 26.94 -31.46 31.92
N SER A 224 27.27 -32.76 31.95
CA SER A 224 26.84 -33.67 33.02
C SER A 224 27.68 -33.54 34.30
N LYS A 225 28.91 -33.06 34.17
CA LYS A 225 29.91 -32.98 35.25
C LYS A 225 29.87 -31.60 35.93
N THR A 226 30.47 -31.50 37.11
CA THR A 226 30.78 -30.19 37.71
C THR A 226 31.71 -29.42 36.77
N PRO A 227 31.53 -28.11 36.58
CA PRO A 227 30.66 -27.18 37.35
C PRO A 227 29.22 -27.02 36.82
N TYR A 228 28.88 -27.55 35.64
CA TYR A 228 27.59 -27.28 34.98
C TYR A 228 26.42 -28.10 35.53
N THR A 229 26.65 -29.37 35.85
CA THR A 229 25.71 -30.31 36.50
C THR A 229 24.28 -30.22 35.93
N ILE A 230 24.13 -30.31 34.61
CA ILE A 230 22.83 -30.32 33.92
C ILE A 230 22.25 -31.73 33.99
N GLU A 231 21.52 -32.01 35.07
CA GLU A 231 20.93 -33.33 35.35
C GLU A 231 19.88 -33.72 34.30
N ASN A 232 19.04 -32.76 33.88
CA ASN A 232 17.96 -33.01 32.93
C ASN A 232 18.52 -33.34 31.52
N SER A 233 18.26 -34.56 31.05
CA SER A 233 18.72 -35.04 29.74
C SER A 233 18.11 -34.26 28.57
N SER A 234 16.86 -33.80 28.68
CA SER A 234 16.21 -33.01 27.62
C SER A 234 16.86 -31.64 27.46
N HIS A 235 17.16 -30.97 28.58
CA HIS A 235 17.86 -29.69 28.58
C HIS A 235 19.28 -29.82 28.02
N ARG A 236 20.02 -30.86 28.44
CA ARG A 236 21.36 -31.13 27.93
C ARG A 236 21.34 -31.36 26.42
N ARG A 237 20.39 -32.17 25.91
CA ARG A 237 20.22 -32.42 24.48
C ARG A 237 19.86 -31.14 23.72
N ALA A 238 18.94 -30.33 24.23
CA ALA A 238 18.53 -29.07 23.60
C ALA A 238 19.71 -28.07 23.48
N ILE A 239 20.49 -27.90 24.56
CA ILE A 239 21.69 -27.05 24.55
C ILE A 239 22.72 -27.58 23.54
N LEU A 240 22.95 -28.89 23.51
CA LEU A 240 23.91 -29.50 22.59
C LEU A 240 23.51 -29.33 21.13
N MET A 241 22.23 -29.53 20.80
CA MET A 241 21.74 -29.36 19.44
C MET A 241 21.92 -27.92 18.95
N GLU A 242 21.60 -26.93 19.79
CA GLU A 242 21.84 -25.53 19.41
C GLU A 242 23.33 -25.21 19.37
N LEU A 243 24.13 -25.76 20.29
CA LEU A 243 25.58 -25.58 20.30
C LEU A 243 26.22 -26.15 19.03
N GLU A 244 25.80 -27.32 18.56
CA GLU A 244 26.23 -27.90 17.29
C GLU A 244 25.86 -27.00 16.11
N ARG A 245 24.65 -26.44 16.11
CA ARG A 245 24.20 -25.48 15.08
C ARG A 245 25.06 -24.21 15.06
N VAL A 246 25.36 -23.68 16.24
CA VAL A 246 26.23 -22.51 16.44
C VAL A 246 27.69 -22.82 16.07
N LYS A 247 28.18 -24.04 16.35
CA LYS A 247 29.51 -24.52 15.92
C LYS A 247 29.60 -24.61 14.40
N ALA A 248 28.57 -25.13 13.73
CA ALA A 248 28.54 -25.28 12.28
C ALA A 248 28.51 -23.93 11.54
N LEU A 249 27.72 -22.96 12.03
CA LEU A 249 27.58 -21.64 11.40
C LEU A 249 28.65 -20.63 11.85
N GLY A 250 29.26 -20.83 13.02
CA GLY A 250 30.23 -19.91 13.64
C GLY A 250 29.62 -18.61 14.18
N VAL A 251 28.31 -18.42 13.99
CA VAL A 251 27.48 -17.32 14.49
C VAL A 251 26.16 -17.88 15.02
N LYS A 252 25.44 -17.08 15.81
CA LYS A 252 24.07 -17.44 16.19
C LYS A 252 23.20 -17.40 14.91
N PRO A 253 22.42 -18.45 14.60
CA PRO A 253 21.42 -18.40 13.54
C PRO A 253 20.22 -17.51 13.93
N PRO A 254 19.59 -16.81 12.97
CA PRO A 254 18.43 -15.97 13.25
C PRO A 254 17.23 -16.84 13.66
N GLN A 255 16.61 -16.52 14.79
CA GLN A 255 15.44 -17.25 15.31
C GLN A 255 14.12 -16.49 15.14
N ASN A 256 14.19 -15.18 14.88
CA ASN A 256 13.00 -14.34 14.76
C ASN A 256 13.09 -13.41 13.53
N LEU A 257 11.95 -12.81 13.16
CA LEU A 257 11.85 -11.89 12.03
C LEU A 257 12.89 -10.75 12.06
N TRP A 258 13.18 -10.20 13.23
CA TRP A 258 14.07 -9.05 13.39
C TRP A 258 15.53 -9.45 13.19
N GLU A 259 15.94 -10.57 13.77
CA GLU A 259 17.26 -11.16 13.55
C GLU A 259 17.48 -11.54 12.08
N TYR A 260 16.47 -12.14 11.45
CA TYR A 260 16.54 -12.47 10.02
C TYR A 260 16.68 -11.21 9.16
N LYS A 261 15.90 -10.16 9.45
CA LYS A 261 16.02 -8.85 8.80
C LYS A 261 17.41 -8.25 8.99
N ALA A 262 17.97 -8.34 10.19
CA ALA A 262 19.26 -7.77 10.52
C ALA A 262 20.38 -8.43 9.71
N VAL A 263 20.36 -9.77 9.57
CA VAL A 263 21.33 -10.52 8.75
C VAL A 263 21.14 -10.30 7.26
N ASN A 264 19.87 -10.30 6.80
CA ASN A 264 19.53 -10.33 5.38
C ASN A 264 18.67 -9.11 4.96
N PRO A 265 19.12 -7.87 5.21
CA PRO A 265 18.27 -6.69 5.05
C PRO A 265 17.78 -6.51 3.62
N GLY A 266 18.62 -6.83 2.63
CA GLY A 266 18.26 -6.72 1.21
C GLY A 266 17.24 -7.75 0.76
N ARG A 267 17.40 -9.00 1.22
CA ARG A 267 16.43 -10.07 0.95
C ARG A 267 15.09 -9.76 1.62
N SER A 268 15.11 -9.31 2.87
CA SER A 268 13.89 -8.94 3.60
C SER A 268 13.14 -7.80 2.94
N LEU A 269 13.83 -6.74 2.49
CA LEU A 269 13.17 -5.66 1.75
C LEU A 269 12.62 -6.16 0.40
N PHE A 270 13.43 -6.90 -0.36
CA PHE A 270 13.02 -7.47 -1.64
C PHE A 270 11.75 -8.31 -1.48
N LEU A 271 11.72 -9.26 -0.54
CA LEU A 271 10.56 -10.12 -0.31
C LEU A 271 9.32 -9.33 0.09
N LEU A 272 9.46 -8.32 0.96
CA LEU A 272 8.32 -7.50 1.40
C LEU A 272 7.65 -6.76 0.23
N TYR A 273 8.43 -6.21 -0.71
CA TYR A 273 7.90 -5.48 -1.87
C TYR A 273 7.48 -6.43 -3.01
N ALA A 274 8.23 -7.49 -3.24
CA ALA A 274 7.95 -8.47 -4.28
C ALA A 274 6.67 -9.24 -3.95
N LEU A 275 6.51 -9.74 -2.71
CA LEU A 275 5.29 -10.46 -2.29
C LEU A 275 4.04 -9.58 -2.34
N LYS A 276 4.18 -8.27 -2.09
CA LYS A 276 3.09 -7.30 -2.24
C LYS A 276 2.64 -7.12 -3.68
N SER A 277 3.57 -7.01 -4.62
CA SER A 277 3.28 -6.67 -6.02
C SER A 277 2.96 -7.89 -6.88
N SER A 278 3.67 -9.00 -6.64
CA SER A 278 3.48 -10.25 -7.36
C SER A 278 3.90 -11.44 -6.49
N PRO A 279 3.00 -11.99 -5.64
CA PRO A 279 3.35 -13.10 -4.77
C PRO A 279 3.74 -14.35 -5.57
N ARG A 280 3.08 -14.61 -6.72
CA ARG A 280 3.40 -15.76 -7.58
C ARG A 280 4.82 -15.71 -8.13
N LEU A 281 5.23 -14.57 -8.72
CA LEU A 281 6.60 -14.40 -9.23
C LEU A 281 7.64 -14.44 -8.10
N SER A 282 7.28 -13.93 -6.92
CA SER A 282 8.16 -13.96 -5.75
C SER A 282 8.39 -15.37 -5.23
N LEU A 283 7.32 -16.19 -5.14
CA LEU A 283 7.43 -17.59 -4.75
C LEU A 283 8.18 -18.42 -5.80
N LEU A 284 7.99 -18.12 -7.09
CA LEU A 284 8.79 -18.71 -8.16
C LEU A 284 10.27 -18.33 -8.06
N TYR A 285 10.57 -17.07 -7.72
CA TYR A 285 11.94 -16.62 -7.46
C TYR A 285 12.56 -17.40 -6.29
N LEU A 286 11.83 -17.58 -5.19
CA LEU A 286 12.30 -18.37 -4.05
C LEU A 286 12.60 -19.81 -4.47
N TYR A 287 11.70 -20.45 -5.25
CA TYR A 287 11.94 -21.79 -5.76
C TYR A 287 13.20 -21.91 -6.63
N LEU A 288 13.47 -20.92 -7.49
CA LEU A 288 14.59 -20.98 -8.45
C LEU A 288 15.94 -20.53 -7.85
N PHE A 289 15.94 -19.57 -6.94
CA PHE A 289 17.16 -18.89 -6.48
C PHE A 289 17.44 -19.03 -4.98
N ASP A 290 16.46 -19.41 -4.16
CA ASP A 290 16.58 -19.53 -2.70
C ASP A 290 15.78 -20.74 -2.19
N TYR A 291 16.06 -21.90 -2.80
CA TYR A 291 15.27 -23.12 -2.59
C TYR A 291 15.47 -23.70 -1.19
N THR A 292 16.72 -23.94 -0.80
CA THR A 292 17.06 -24.65 0.43
C THR A 292 16.78 -23.82 1.68
N ASP A 293 17.12 -22.53 1.65
CA ASP A 293 17.15 -21.72 2.87
C ASP A 293 15.79 -21.05 3.14
N THR A 294 15.02 -20.77 2.09
CA THR A 294 13.76 -20.02 2.22
C THR A 294 12.54 -20.79 1.70
N PHE A 295 12.57 -21.32 0.47
CA PHE A 295 11.39 -21.97 -0.11
C PHE A 295 11.02 -23.29 0.58
N LEU A 296 12.01 -24.13 0.89
CA LEU A 296 11.78 -25.44 1.46
C LEU A 296 11.22 -25.39 2.90
N PRO A 297 11.73 -24.54 3.82
CA PRO A 297 11.07 -24.32 5.10
C PRO A 297 9.64 -23.76 4.93
N PHE A 298 9.45 -22.83 3.99
CA PHE A 298 8.15 -22.21 3.74
C PHE A 298 7.07 -23.22 3.32
N ILE A 299 7.38 -24.15 2.39
CA ILE A 299 6.41 -25.17 1.97
C ILE A 299 6.09 -26.16 3.11
N HIS A 300 7.07 -26.51 3.94
CA HIS A 300 6.85 -27.40 5.09
C HIS A 300 6.02 -26.76 6.19
N THR A 301 6.17 -25.45 6.40
CA THR A 301 5.34 -24.68 7.34
C THR A 301 3.87 -24.64 6.88
N ILE A 302 3.62 -24.29 5.62
CA ILE A 302 2.24 -24.08 5.12
C ILE A 302 1.52 -25.38 4.78
N CYS A 303 2.24 -26.38 4.29
CA CYS A 303 1.69 -27.67 3.92
C CYS A 303 2.33 -28.75 4.80
N PRO A 304 1.95 -28.86 6.08
CA PRO A 304 2.53 -29.85 6.97
C PRO A 304 2.21 -31.28 6.48
N LEU A 305 3.16 -32.20 6.67
CA LEU A 305 2.92 -33.61 6.42
C LEU A 305 1.90 -34.13 7.44
N GLN A 306 0.70 -34.47 6.98
CA GLN A 306 -0.33 -35.08 7.81
C GLN A 306 0.10 -36.52 8.14
N GLU A 307 0.28 -36.81 9.43
CA GLU A 307 0.66 -38.10 10.03
C GLU A 307 2.16 -38.45 10.02
N ASP A 308 2.93 -37.83 10.91
CA ASP A 308 3.93 -38.58 11.68
C ASP A 308 3.65 -38.31 13.16
N SER A 309 3.15 -39.32 13.86
CA SER A 309 2.94 -39.35 15.31
C SER A 309 4.25 -39.58 16.08
N SER A 310 5.40 -39.43 15.43
CA SER A 310 6.64 -39.22 16.16
C SER A 310 6.61 -37.79 16.69
N GLY A 311 6.73 -37.64 18.02
CA GLY A 311 7.01 -36.36 18.66
C GLY A 311 8.40 -35.85 18.31
N GLU A 312 8.70 -35.75 17.02
CA GLU A 312 9.89 -35.09 16.50
C GLU A 312 9.66 -33.58 16.57
N ASP A 313 10.47 -32.95 17.41
CA ASP A 313 10.48 -31.52 17.63
C ASP A 313 10.57 -30.77 16.29
N ILE A 314 9.96 -29.58 16.26
CA ILE A 314 9.95 -28.63 15.13
C ILE A 314 11.35 -28.46 14.51
N VAL A 315 12.40 -28.62 15.33
CA VAL A 315 13.82 -28.51 14.93
C VAL A 315 14.29 -29.71 14.10
N THR A 316 13.87 -30.94 14.39
CA THR A 316 14.20 -32.11 13.55
C THR A 316 13.56 -31.96 12.18
N LYS A 317 12.33 -31.42 12.11
CA LYS A 317 11.69 -31.05 10.84
C LYS A 317 12.40 -29.91 10.09
N LEU A 318 13.08 -29.03 10.81
CA LEU A 318 13.86 -27.93 10.21
C LEU A 318 15.25 -28.38 9.73
N LEU A 319 15.85 -29.35 10.41
CA LEU A 319 17.17 -29.92 10.08
C LEU A 319 17.07 -31.01 8.99
N ASP A 320 16.01 -31.81 9.02
CA ASP A 320 15.73 -32.81 8.00
C ASP A 320 15.00 -32.11 6.85
N LEU A 321 15.77 -31.46 5.98
CA LEU A 321 15.35 -30.89 4.69
C LEU A 321 14.87 -32.00 3.73
N LYS A 322 13.93 -32.84 4.17
CA LYS A 322 13.29 -33.85 3.36
C LYS A 322 12.56 -33.16 2.22
N GLU A 323 12.73 -33.67 1.01
CA GLU A 323 12.03 -33.12 -0.14
C GLU A 323 10.52 -33.17 0.07
N PRO A 324 9.79 -32.13 -0.37
CA PRO A 324 8.34 -32.06 -0.21
C PRO A 324 7.66 -33.23 -0.94
N THR A 325 6.75 -33.89 -0.24
CA THR A 325 5.96 -35.00 -0.79
C THR A 325 5.00 -34.47 -1.86
N TRP A 326 4.66 -35.31 -2.84
CA TRP A 326 3.70 -34.94 -3.90
C TRP A 326 2.38 -34.37 -3.34
N LYS A 327 1.88 -34.89 -2.22
CA LYS A 327 0.69 -34.37 -1.53
C LYS A 327 0.84 -32.89 -1.14
N GLN A 328 1.98 -32.52 -0.55
CA GLN A 328 2.30 -31.13 -0.19
C GLN A 328 2.38 -30.25 -1.44
N TRP A 329 3.03 -30.75 -2.49
CA TRP A 329 3.10 -30.04 -3.78
C TRP A 329 1.72 -29.76 -4.37
N ARG A 330 0.78 -30.71 -4.33
CA ARG A 330 -0.57 -30.48 -4.85
C ARG A 330 -1.30 -29.40 -4.08
N GLU A 331 -1.27 -29.46 -2.74
CA GLU A 331 -1.91 -28.43 -1.91
C GLU A 331 -1.29 -27.06 -2.16
N PHE A 332 0.03 -27.01 -2.19
CA PHE A 332 0.79 -25.80 -2.51
C PHE A 332 0.42 -25.24 -3.89
N LEU A 333 0.38 -26.06 -4.94
CA LEU A 333 0.09 -25.61 -6.32
C LEU A 333 -1.35 -25.09 -6.47
N VAL A 334 -2.32 -25.68 -5.77
CA VAL A 334 -3.70 -25.19 -5.74
C VAL A 334 -3.74 -23.81 -5.08
N LYS A 335 -3.15 -23.65 -3.90
CA LYS A 335 -3.09 -22.36 -3.19
C LYS A 335 -2.30 -21.31 -3.98
N TYR A 336 -1.16 -21.68 -4.56
CA TYR A 336 -0.31 -20.84 -5.41
C TYR A 336 -1.06 -20.27 -6.62
N SER A 337 -1.89 -21.11 -7.26
CA SER A 337 -2.64 -20.72 -8.45
C SER A 337 -3.77 -19.74 -8.12
N PHE A 338 -4.62 -20.11 -7.15
CA PHE A 338 -5.88 -19.39 -6.90
C PHE A 338 -5.79 -18.33 -5.80
N LEU A 339 -4.98 -18.55 -4.76
CA LEU A 339 -4.95 -17.73 -3.55
C LEU A 339 -3.51 -17.54 -3.04
N PRO A 340 -2.62 -16.91 -3.80
CA PRO A 340 -1.21 -16.81 -3.44
C PRO A 340 -0.97 -15.98 -2.15
N TYR A 341 -1.82 -14.99 -1.87
CA TYR A 341 -1.72 -14.23 -0.61
C TYR A 341 -2.18 -15.04 0.61
N GLN A 342 -3.02 -16.06 0.44
CA GLN A 342 -3.42 -16.96 1.52
C GLN A 342 -2.21 -17.74 2.05
N LEU A 343 -1.28 -18.16 1.17
CA LEU A 343 -0.02 -18.80 1.59
C LEU A 343 0.77 -17.90 2.57
N ILE A 344 0.81 -16.60 2.31
CA ILE A 344 1.49 -15.62 3.16
C ILE A 344 0.75 -15.48 4.50
N ALA A 345 -0.58 -15.47 4.47
CA ALA A 345 -1.39 -15.39 5.69
C ALA A 345 -1.23 -16.62 6.58
N GLU A 346 -1.20 -17.82 6.00
CA GLU A 346 -0.98 -19.08 6.73
C GLU A 346 0.42 -19.12 7.34
N PHE A 347 1.46 -18.72 6.59
CA PHE A 347 2.80 -18.58 7.15
C PHE A 347 2.87 -17.57 8.30
N ALA A 348 2.22 -16.41 8.16
CA ALA A 348 2.18 -15.40 9.21
C ALA A 348 1.38 -15.87 10.44
N TRP A 349 0.41 -16.76 10.26
CA TRP A 349 -0.39 -17.33 11.33
C TRP A 349 0.44 -18.14 12.31
N ASP A 350 1.37 -18.96 11.82
CA ASP A 350 2.25 -19.77 12.67
C ASP A 350 3.23 -18.91 13.50
N TRP A 351 3.53 -17.70 13.01
CA TRP A 351 4.37 -16.73 13.72
C TRP A 351 3.61 -15.83 14.70
N LEU A 352 2.31 -16.08 14.92
CA LEU A 352 1.48 -15.23 15.79
C LEU A 352 1.92 -15.28 17.26
N GLU A 353 2.45 -16.41 17.72
CA GLU A 353 2.95 -16.56 19.10
C GLU A 353 4.21 -15.71 19.35
N VAL A 354 5.10 -15.63 18.37
CA VAL A 354 6.36 -14.88 18.48
C VAL A 354 6.16 -13.39 18.21
N HIS A 355 5.42 -13.03 17.16
CA HIS A 355 5.23 -11.64 16.72
C HIS A 355 3.75 -11.25 16.61
N TYR A 356 3.04 -11.25 17.73
CA TYR A 356 1.59 -11.00 17.80
C TYR A 356 1.06 -9.87 16.90
N TRP A 357 1.62 -8.66 17.02
CA TRP A 357 1.16 -7.51 16.24
C TRP A 357 1.57 -7.59 14.78
N THR A 358 2.84 -7.86 14.49
CA THR A 358 3.37 -7.89 13.13
C THR A 358 2.67 -8.95 12.28
N SER A 359 2.46 -10.14 12.83
CA SER A 359 1.74 -11.23 12.16
C SER A 359 0.30 -10.83 11.82
N ARG A 360 -0.42 -10.15 12.73
CA ARG A 360 -1.77 -9.63 12.45
C ARG A 360 -1.79 -8.59 11.33
N PHE A 361 -0.85 -7.65 11.32
CA PHE A 361 -0.74 -6.67 10.24
C PHE A 361 -0.49 -7.37 8.88
N LEU A 362 0.38 -8.38 8.84
CA LEU A 362 0.65 -9.16 7.65
C LEU A 362 -0.58 -9.95 7.18
N ILE A 363 -1.29 -10.61 8.09
CA ILE A 363 -2.52 -11.37 7.79
C ILE A 363 -3.60 -10.42 7.22
N ILE A 364 -3.86 -9.29 7.87
CA ILE A 364 -4.84 -8.31 7.39
C ILE A 364 -4.44 -7.79 6.01
N ASN A 365 -3.16 -7.48 5.80
CA ASN A 365 -2.66 -7.02 4.50
C ASN A 365 -2.85 -8.07 3.40
N ALA A 366 -2.54 -9.33 3.70
CA ALA A 366 -2.71 -10.45 2.78
C ALA A 366 -4.20 -10.65 2.43
N MET A 367 -5.10 -10.56 3.42
CA MET A 367 -6.55 -10.62 3.19
C MET A 367 -7.03 -9.47 2.28
N LEU A 368 -6.58 -8.24 2.52
CA LEU A 368 -6.93 -7.09 1.67
C LEU A 368 -6.44 -7.26 0.23
N LEU A 369 -5.22 -7.78 0.05
CA LEU A 369 -4.65 -8.06 -1.27
C LEU A 369 -5.40 -9.19 -1.99
N SER A 370 -5.83 -10.24 -1.28
CA SER A 370 -6.72 -11.28 -1.83
C SER A 370 -8.04 -10.70 -2.33
N VAL A 371 -8.64 -9.77 -1.57
CA VAL A 371 -9.89 -9.10 -1.97
C VAL A 371 -9.68 -8.22 -3.21
N LEU A 372 -8.58 -7.45 -3.27
CA LEU A 372 -8.24 -6.65 -4.45
C LEU A 372 -7.98 -7.51 -5.70
N GLU A 373 -7.33 -8.66 -5.52
CA GLU A 373 -7.12 -9.63 -6.60
C GLU A 373 -8.46 -10.17 -7.11
N LEU A 374 -9.38 -10.53 -6.20
CA LEU A 374 -10.73 -10.99 -6.54
C LEU A 374 -11.50 -9.92 -7.33
N PHE A 375 -11.47 -8.65 -6.91
CA PHE A 375 -12.09 -7.57 -7.69
C PHE A 375 -11.46 -7.41 -9.07
N SER A 376 -10.13 -7.53 -9.16
CA SER A 376 -9.43 -7.42 -10.43
C SER A 376 -9.83 -8.54 -11.40
N PHE A 377 -9.97 -9.77 -10.90
CA PHE A 377 -10.43 -10.94 -11.65
C PHE A 377 -11.88 -10.77 -12.09
N TRP A 378 -12.75 -10.38 -11.16
CA TRP A 378 -14.17 -10.12 -11.47
C TRP A 378 -14.32 -9.04 -12.54
N ARG A 379 -13.55 -7.95 -12.48
CA ARG A 379 -13.60 -6.90 -13.52
C ARG A 379 -13.20 -7.41 -14.90
N ILE A 380 -12.14 -8.22 -14.99
CA ILE A 380 -11.68 -8.80 -16.26
C ILE A 380 -12.74 -9.76 -16.81
N TRP A 381 -13.31 -10.60 -15.94
CA TRP A 381 -14.36 -11.55 -16.29
C TRP A 381 -15.63 -10.85 -16.75
N SER A 382 -16.10 -9.85 -15.99
CA SER A 382 -17.33 -9.09 -16.26
C SER A 382 -17.25 -8.30 -17.57
N ARG A 383 -16.08 -7.75 -17.92
CA ARG A 383 -15.90 -7.00 -19.17
C ARG A 383 -15.56 -7.86 -20.39
N SER A 384 -15.46 -9.19 -20.24
CA SER A 384 -15.02 -10.11 -21.32
C SER A 384 -13.68 -9.72 -21.97
N GLU A 385 -12.83 -8.96 -21.27
CA GLU A 385 -11.53 -8.48 -21.76
C GLU A 385 -10.43 -9.57 -21.70
N LEU A 386 -10.79 -10.84 -21.80
CA LEU A 386 -9.88 -11.99 -21.68
C LEU A 386 -8.72 -11.93 -22.71
N LYS A 387 -8.97 -11.36 -23.89
CA LYS A 387 -7.95 -11.19 -24.94
C LYS A 387 -6.80 -10.26 -24.51
N THR A 388 -7.03 -9.35 -23.57
CA THR A 388 -6.01 -8.41 -23.07
C THR A 388 -5.18 -8.98 -21.92
N VAL A 389 -5.60 -10.10 -21.33
CA VAL A 389 -4.96 -10.70 -20.15
C VAL A 389 -3.50 -11.07 -20.41
N PRO A 390 -3.13 -11.77 -21.50
CA PRO A 390 -1.72 -12.13 -21.73
C PRO A 390 -0.81 -10.90 -21.86
N GLN A 391 -1.25 -9.86 -22.58
CA GLN A 391 -0.49 -8.62 -22.73
C GLN A 391 -0.33 -7.89 -21.40
N ARG A 392 -1.38 -7.86 -20.58
CA ARG A 392 -1.34 -7.25 -19.24
C ARG A 392 -0.42 -8.01 -18.29
N MET A 393 -0.48 -9.34 -18.31
CA MET A 393 0.41 -10.20 -17.52
C MET A 393 1.87 -10.04 -17.95
N TRP A 394 2.13 -9.99 -19.25
CA TRP A 394 3.47 -9.75 -19.79
C TRP A 394 4.04 -8.38 -19.39
N SER A 395 3.23 -7.32 -19.51
CA SER A 395 3.60 -5.98 -19.04
C SER A 395 3.86 -5.95 -17.53
N HIS A 396 3.06 -6.68 -16.75
CA HIS A 396 3.25 -6.79 -15.31
C HIS A 396 4.54 -7.53 -14.95
N PHE A 397 4.82 -8.66 -15.60
CA PHE A 397 6.06 -9.41 -15.43
C PHE A 397 7.28 -8.53 -15.65
N TRP A 398 7.31 -7.78 -16.77
CA TRP A 398 8.43 -6.87 -17.01
C TRP A 398 8.53 -5.71 -16.03
N LYS A 399 7.40 -5.16 -15.59
CA LYS A 399 7.41 -4.11 -14.55
C LYS A 399 7.99 -4.64 -13.23
N VAL A 400 7.61 -5.83 -12.80
CA VAL A 400 8.11 -6.43 -11.55
C VAL A 400 9.58 -6.82 -11.68
N SER A 401 9.97 -7.41 -12.81
CA SER A 401 11.36 -7.81 -13.06
C SER A 401 12.29 -6.59 -13.11
N THR A 402 11.90 -5.52 -13.81
CA THR A 402 12.69 -4.28 -13.85
C THR A 402 12.79 -3.59 -12.49
N GLN A 403 11.71 -3.55 -11.72
CA GLN A 403 11.73 -3.03 -10.34
C GLN A 403 12.61 -3.90 -9.42
N GLY A 404 12.50 -5.22 -9.52
CA GLY A 404 13.32 -6.16 -8.75
C GLY A 404 14.81 -6.03 -9.07
N LEU A 405 15.15 -5.93 -10.36
CA LEU A 405 16.53 -5.71 -10.80
C LEU A 405 17.07 -4.36 -10.32
N PHE A 406 16.25 -3.30 -10.38
CA PHE A 406 16.63 -1.99 -9.86
C PHE A 406 16.90 -2.05 -8.35
N VAL A 407 16.01 -2.65 -7.57
CA VAL A 407 16.22 -2.83 -6.12
C VAL A 407 17.49 -3.64 -5.87
N ALA A 408 17.71 -4.75 -6.57
CA ALA A 408 18.90 -5.58 -6.41
C ALA A 408 20.20 -4.82 -6.77
N MET A 409 20.18 -4.00 -7.82
CA MET A 409 21.33 -3.24 -8.29
C MET A 409 21.67 -2.06 -7.36
N PHE A 410 20.66 -1.33 -6.89
CA PHE A 410 20.85 -0.12 -6.10
C PHE A 410 20.85 -0.37 -4.60
N TRP A 411 20.35 -1.52 -4.12
CA TRP A 411 20.30 -1.87 -2.70
C TRP A 411 21.63 -1.66 -1.96
N PRO A 412 22.81 -2.10 -2.47
CA PRO A 412 24.08 -1.90 -1.78
C PRO A 412 24.46 -0.43 -1.56
N LEU A 413 23.84 0.49 -2.33
CA LEU A 413 24.07 1.93 -2.24
C LEU A 413 23.10 2.62 -1.26
N ILE A 414 22.03 1.94 -0.84
CA ILE A 414 21.02 2.52 0.05
C ILE A 414 21.54 2.44 1.50
N PRO A 415 21.61 3.56 2.24
CA PRO A 415 21.99 3.53 3.65
C PRO A 415 21.04 2.65 4.47
N GLN A 416 21.58 1.86 5.40
CA GLN A 416 20.81 0.93 6.23
C GLN A 416 19.63 1.60 6.96
N PHE A 417 19.82 2.84 7.43
CA PHE A 417 18.74 3.64 8.02
C PHE A 417 17.55 3.84 7.06
N VAL A 418 17.83 4.17 5.80
CA VAL A 418 16.79 4.37 4.77
C VAL A 418 16.10 3.04 4.48
N CYS A 419 16.85 1.94 4.39
CA CYS A 419 16.29 0.60 4.22
C CYS A 419 15.35 0.23 5.38
N ASN A 420 15.76 0.52 6.61
CA ASN A 420 14.93 0.33 7.80
C ASN A 420 13.65 1.14 7.69
N CYS A 421 13.72 2.44 7.39
CA CYS A 421 12.54 3.28 7.19
C CYS A 421 11.57 2.71 6.13
N LEU A 422 12.09 2.29 4.96
CA LEU A 422 11.28 1.70 3.89
C LEU A 422 10.65 0.37 4.31
N PHE A 423 11.41 -0.48 5.00
CA PHE A 423 10.93 -1.77 5.51
C PHE A 423 9.75 -1.58 6.47
N TYR A 424 9.92 -0.74 7.50
CA TYR A 424 8.85 -0.49 8.49
C TYR A 424 7.65 0.23 7.88
N TRP A 425 7.89 1.15 6.95
CA TRP A 425 6.83 1.80 6.20
C TRP A 425 5.99 0.77 5.44
N ALA A 426 6.65 -0.09 4.66
CA ALA A 426 5.98 -1.13 3.89
C ALA A 426 5.30 -2.18 4.77
N LEU A 427 5.84 -2.48 5.95
CA LEU A 427 5.27 -3.46 6.87
C LEU A 427 3.98 -2.96 7.53
N TYR A 428 3.95 -1.72 8.02
CA TYR A 428 2.86 -1.22 8.85
C TYR A 428 1.89 -0.26 8.16
N PHE A 429 2.30 0.49 7.14
CA PHE A 429 1.41 1.44 6.44
C PHE A 429 0.75 0.86 5.20
N ASN A 430 1.32 -0.20 4.61
CA ASN A 430 0.75 -0.86 3.45
C ASN A 430 -0.69 -1.39 3.66
N PRO A 431 -1.04 -2.01 4.82
CA PRO A 431 -2.41 -2.42 5.07
C PRO A 431 -3.39 -1.24 4.99
N ILE A 432 -3.01 -0.07 5.53
CA ILE A 432 -3.85 1.14 5.52
C ILE A 432 -4.10 1.62 4.09
N ILE A 433 -3.06 1.64 3.26
CA ILE A 433 -3.18 1.99 1.83
C ILE A 433 -4.10 0.98 1.12
N ASN A 434 -3.97 -0.30 1.42
CA ASN A 434 -4.80 -1.33 0.80
C ASN A 434 -6.26 -1.28 1.27
N ILE A 435 -6.54 -0.85 2.50
CA ILE A 435 -7.91 -0.57 2.97
C ILE A 435 -8.54 0.52 2.11
N ASP A 436 -7.85 1.65 1.89
CA ASP A 436 -8.35 2.73 1.03
C ASP A 436 -8.62 2.24 -0.41
N LEU A 437 -7.74 1.41 -0.96
CA LEU A 437 -7.94 0.81 -2.29
C LEU A 437 -9.15 -0.12 -2.34
N VAL A 438 -9.36 -0.95 -1.31
CA VAL A 438 -10.54 -1.83 -1.20
C VAL A 438 -11.82 -0.99 -1.10
N VAL A 439 -11.83 0.05 -0.27
CA VAL A 439 -12.98 0.96 -0.12
C VAL A 439 -13.30 1.66 -1.45
N LYS A 440 -12.28 2.11 -2.18
CA LYS A 440 -12.46 2.71 -3.51
C LYS A 440 -13.07 1.73 -4.52
N GLU A 441 -12.66 0.47 -4.50
CA GLU A 441 -13.20 -0.53 -5.43
C GLU A 441 -14.63 -0.96 -5.04
N LEU A 442 -14.92 -1.09 -3.74
CA LEU A 442 -16.28 -1.33 -3.23
C LEU A 442 -17.24 -0.21 -3.65
N ARG A 443 -16.85 1.06 -3.47
CA ARG A 443 -17.67 2.21 -3.91
C ARG A 443 -17.91 2.20 -5.42
N ARG A 444 -16.92 1.80 -6.22
CA ARG A 444 -17.08 1.67 -7.67
C ARG A 444 -18.11 0.61 -8.05
N LEU A 445 -18.11 -0.53 -7.36
CA LEU A 445 -19.11 -1.58 -7.58
C LEU A 445 -20.52 -1.08 -7.22
N GLU A 446 -20.69 -0.36 -6.11
CA GLU A 446 -21.98 0.25 -5.74
C GLU A 446 -22.48 1.21 -6.83
N THR A 447 -21.61 2.03 -7.44
CA THR A 447 -22.00 2.93 -8.54
C THR A 447 -22.31 2.22 -9.85
N GLN A 448 -21.94 0.95 -10.03
CA GLN A 448 -22.25 0.17 -11.22
C GLN A 448 -23.60 -0.57 -11.11
N VAL A 449 -24.06 -0.85 -9.90
CA VAL A 449 -25.34 -1.53 -9.62
C VAL A 449 -26.52 -0.55 -9.67
N LEU A 450 -26.27 0.75 -9.51
CA LEU A 450 -27.22 1.86 -9.72
C LEU A 450 -27.20 2.36 -11.16
#